data_AF-F0SJ61-F1
#
_entry.id   AF-F0SJ61-F1
#
_cell.length_a   1.000
_cell.length_b   1.000
_cell.length_c   1.000
_cell.angle_alpha   90.00
_cell.angle_beta   90.00
_cell.angle_gamma   90.00
#
_symmetry.space_group_name_H-M   'P 1'
#
loop_
_entity.id
_entity.type
_entity.pdbx_description
1 polymer ?
#
loop_
_entity_poly.entity_id
_entity_poly.type
_entity_poly.pdbx_seq_one_letter_code
_entity_poly.pdbx_strand_id
1 'polypeptide(L)'
;MRFTRQYMNMTEIGSIFGTTGHKVGKWLKEVGLRNEFGDPSRHAYEQKMISADFDRHGTYNVLWNAAKVVPLLRDAGHEPTSPPPAELVEPPVLVGPFTVQPAEGGIHGIVGDNGDLSITVIGEANAQVVKHVLNVASKSGHLDQLVQKYQ
;
A
#
# COMPACT_ATOMS: atom_id res chain seq x y z
N MET A 1 -2.33 -0.72 4.61
CA MET A 1 -1.15 -1.04 3.74
C MET A 1 0.15 -0.74 4.49
N ARG A 2 1.06 -1.72 4.55
CA ARG A 2 2.38 -1.60 5.18
C ARG A 2 3.48 -1.76 4.12
N PHE A 3 4.62 -1.13 4.31
CA PHE A 3 5.70 -1.09 3.31
C PHE A 3 6.94 -1.79 3.82
N THR A 4 7.63 -2.52 2.95
CA THR A 4 8.89 -3.22 3.30
C THR A 4 10.03 -2.25 3.63
N ARG A 5 9.91 -0.99 3.20
CA ARG A 5 10.87 0.10 3.45
C ARG A 5 10.13 1.37 3.84
N GLN A 6 10.70 2.11 4.80
CA GLN A 6 10.14 3.41 5.22
C GLN A 6 10.28 4.48 4.13
N TYR A 7 11.42 4.51 3.44
CA TYR A 7 11.75 5.48 2.41
C TYR A 7 11.90 4.80 1.06
N MET A 8 11.27 5.37 0.04
CA MET A 8 11.24 4.86 -1.33
C MET A 8 11.52 5.96 -2.33
N ASN A 9 12.19 5.63 -3.42
CA ASN A 9 12.34 6.56 -4.54
C ASN A 9 11.01 6.67 -5.33
N MET A 10 10.92 7.65 -6.22
CA MET A 10 9.68 7.86 -7.00
C MET A 10 9.34 6.69 -7.94
N THR A 11 10.34 5.90 -8.37
CA THR A 11 10.10 4.72 -9.20
C THR A 11 9.43 3.61 -8.40
N GLU A 12 9.91 3.35 -7.19
CA GLU A 12 9.29 2.40 -6.25
C GLU A 12 7.87 2.82 -5.88
N ILE A 13 7.65 4.10 -5.56
CA ILE A 13 6.29 4.63 -5.36
C ILE A 13 5.45 4.46 -6.64
N GLY A 14 6.05 4.72 -7.81
CA GLY A 14 5.38 4.53 -9.10
C GLY A 14 4.88 3.10 -9.30
N SER A 15 5.69 2.10 -8.97
CA SER A 15 5.31 0.69 -9.06
C SER A 15 4.09 0.36 -8.19
N ILE A 16 3.96 0.96 -6.99
CA ILE A 16 2.78 0.77 -6.12
C ILE A 16 1.48 1.23 -6.79
N PHE A 17 1.54 2.25 -7.66
CA PHE A 17 0.41 2.80 -8.40
C PHE A 17 0.37 2.37 -9.88
N GLY A 18 1.22 1.42 -10.29
CA GLY A 18 1.26 0.95 -11.68
C GLY A 18 1.65 2.05 -12.67
N THR A 19 2.51 2.97 -12.25
CA THR A 19 2.88 4.17 -13.00
C THR A 19 4.38 4.43 -12.97
N THR A 20 4.83 5.48 -13.66
CA THR A 20 6.25 5.87 -13.70
C THR A 20 6.58 6.89 -12.61
N GLY A 21 7.84 6.93 -12.18
CA GLY A 21 8.32 7.93 -11.23
C GLY A 21 8.17 9.38 -11.71
N HIS A 22 8.17 9.61 -13.04
CA HIS A 22 7.85 10.92 -13.60
C HIS A 22 6.41 11.35 -13.30
N LYS A 23 5.43 10.44 -13.41
CA LYS A 23 4.04 10.75 -13.08
C LYS A 23 3.87 10.97 -11.58
N VAL A 24 4.48 10.14 -10.74
CA VAL A 24 4.53 10.37 -9.28
C VAL A 24 5.10 11.75 -8.98
N GLY A 25 6.18 12.12 -9.67
CA GLY A 25 6.76 13.45 -9.54
C GLY A 25 5.79 14.59 -9.83
N LYS A 26 4.90 14.42 -10.80
CA LYS A 26 3.83 15.38 -11.10
C LYS A 26 2.76 15.39 -10.01
N TRP A 27 2.31 14.21 -9.55
CA TRP A 27 1.32 14.10 -8.48
C TRP A 27 1.81 14.75 -7.18
N LEU A 28 3.07 14.54 -6.83
CA LEU A 28 3.70 15.19 -5.67
C LEU A 28 3.69 16.71 -5.77
N LYS A 29 3.80 17.28 -6.98
CA LYS A 29 3.66 18.72 -7.21
C LYS A 29 2.20 19.16 -7.04
N GLU A 30 1.26 18.39 -7.58
CA GLU A 30 -0.19 18.63 -7.45
C GLU A 30 -0.64 18.62 -5.97
N VAL A 31 -0.07 17.75 -5.13
CA VAL A 31 -0.35 17.73 -3.68
C VAL A 31 0.56 18.64 -2.83
N GLY A 32 1.35 19.53 -3.46
CA GLY A 32 2.17 20.52 -2.76
C GLY A 32 3.43 19.98 -2.06
N LEU A 33 3.81 18.73 -2.32
CA LEU A 33 5.03 18.11 -1.80
C LEU A 33 6.27 18.41 -2.63
N ARG A 34 6.13 18.85 -3.88
CA ARG A 34 7.21 19.38 -4.73
C ARG A 34 6.92 20.81 -5.17
N ASN A 35 7.98 21.59 -5.36
CA ASN A 35 7.90 22.95 -5.89
C ASN A 35 7.83 22.97 -7.43
N GLU A 36 7.81 24.16 -8.02
CA GLU A 36 7.75 24.33 -9.47
C GLU A 36 8.96 23.75 -10.23
N PHE A 37 10.12 23.74 -9.58
CA PHE A 37 11.39 23.23 -10.11
C PHE A 37 11.54 21.71 -9.94
N GLY A 38 10.61 21.07 -9.23
CA GLY A 38 10.68 19.65 -8.92
C GLY A 38 11.51 19.32 -7.68
N ASP A 39 11.93 20.27 -6.87
CA ASP A 39 12.53 19.94 -5.58
C ASP A 39 11.46 19.67 -4.53
N PRO A 40 11.74 18.91 -3.47
CA PRO A 40 10.84 18.79 -2.33
C PRO A 40 10.48 20.16 -1.76
N SER A 41 9.21 20.36 -1.46
CA SER A 41 8.74 21.61 -0.87
C SER A 41 9.24 21.74 0.57
N ARG A 42 9.27 22.98 1.08
CA ARG A 42 9.57 23.24 2.49
C ARG A 42 8.65 22.43 3.42
N HIS A 43 7.39 22.29 3.05
CA HIS A 43 6.42 21.47 3.78
C HIS A 43 6.86 20.01 3.88
N ALA A 44 7.36 19.41 2.80
CA ALA A 44 7.86 18.03 2.81
C ALA A 44 9.06 17.83 3.77
N TYR A 45 9.96 18.83 3.87
CA TYR A 45 11.04 18.82 4.86
C TYR A 45 10.52 18.94 6.29
N GLU A 46 9.65 19.91 6.55
CA GLU A 46 9.09 20.18 7.89
C GLU A 46 8.30 18.98 8.43
N GLN A 47 7.56 18.30 7.56
CA GLN A 47 6.80 17.10 7.91
C GLN A 47 7.64 15.83 7.96
N LYS A 48 8.97 15.90 7.77
CA LYS A 48 9.88 14.74 7.73
C LYS A 48 9.36 13.67 6.75
N MET A 49 8.94 14.10 5.56
CA MET A 49 8.42 13.24 4.49
C MET A 49 9.52 12.78 3.54
N ILE A 50 10.74 13.29 3.68
CA ILE A 50 11.86 12.94 2.81
C ILE A 50 13.09 12.54 3.61
N SER A 51 13.94 11.76 2.96
CA SER A 51 15.32 11.47 3.37
C SER A 51 16.24 11.74 2.19
N ALA A 52 17.45 12.20 2.49
CA ALA A 52 18.54 12.23 1.55
C ALA A 52 19.25 10.88 1.58
N ASP A 53 19.57 10.33 0.42
CA ASP A 53 20.52 9.23 0.30
C ASP A 53 21.44 9.48 -0.90
N PHE A 54 22.61 8.87 -0.90
CA PHE A 54 23.54 8.94 -2.01
C PHE A 54 23.53 7.60 -2.74
N ASP A 55 23.39 7.62 -4.07
CA ASP A 55 23.63 6.38 -4.81
C ASP A 55 25.12 6.00 -4.80
N ARG A 56 25.40 4.81 -5.35
CA ARG A 56 26.77 4.29 -5.54
C ARG A 56 27.69 5.18 -6.38
N HIS A 57 27.15 6.18 -7.07
CA HIS A 57 27.87 7.14 -7.90
C HIS A 57 28.00 8.52 -7.22
N GLY A 58 27.52 8.66 -5.98
CA GLY A 58 27.54 9.91 -5.23
C GLY A 58 26.46 10.91 -5.63
N THR A 59 25.48 10.49 -6.45
CA THR A 59 24.35 11.34 -6.83
C THR A 59 23.37 11.42 -5.67
N TYR A 60 22.98 12.64 -5.32
CA TYR A 60 21.97 12.89 -4.31
C TYR A 60 20.61 12.42 -4.80
N ASN A 61 20.01 11.49 -4.07
CA ASN A 61 18.65 11.01 -4.29
C ASN A 61 17.75 11.43 -3.12
N VAL A 62 16.60 12.00 -3.49
CA VAL A 62 15.53 12.24 -2.53
C VAL A 62 14.67 10.98 -2.46
N LEU A 63 14.62 10.38 -1.28
CA LEU A 63 13.70 9.31 -0.96
C LEU A 63 12.50 9.87 -0.19
N TRP A 64 11.33 9.30 -0.43
CA TRP A 64 10.04 9.74 0.09
C TRP A 64 9.53 8.73 1.11
N ASN A 65 9.00 9.21 2.23
CA ASN A 65 8.41 8.38 3.27
C ASN A 65 7.11 7.75 2.75
N ALA A 66 7.13 6.46 2.42
CA ALA A 66 6.03 5.76 1.77
C ALA A 66 4.74 5.81 2.61
N ALA A 67 4.87 5.61 3.93
CA ALA A 67 3.74 5.62 4.86
C ALA A 67 3.03 6.99 4.96
N LYS A 68 3.70 8.09 4.60
CA LYS A 68 3.11 9.43 4.58
C LYS A 68 2.63 9.85 3.19
N VAL A 69 3.39 9.50 2.16
CA VAL A 69 3.14 9.95 0.78
C VAL A 69 2.03 9.14 0.12
N VAL A 70 2.02 7.81 0.28
CA VAL A 70 1.03 6.94 -0.38
C VAL A 70 -0.41 7.32 0.03
N PRO A 71 -0.73 7.56 1.32
CA PRO A 71 -2.07 8.04 1.71
C PRO A 71 -2.45 9.36 1.05
N LEU A 72 -1.54 10.34 0.98
CA LEU A 72 -1.83 11.63 0.35
C LEU A 72 -2.13 11.50 -1.15
N LEU A 73 -1.43 10.60 -1.84
CA LEU A 73 -1.71 10.30 -3.25
C LEU A 73 -3.07 9.61 -3.41
N ARG A 74 -3.45 8.74 -2.47
CA ARG A 74 -4.79 8.11 -2.44
C ARG A 74 -5.90 9.12 -2.19
N ASP A 75 -5.69 10.02 -1.22
CA ASP A 75 -6.64 11.10 -0.92
C ASP A 75 -6.81 12.07 -2.10
N ALA A 76 -5.78 12.18 -2.95
CA ALA A 76 -5.84 12.91 -4.22
C ALA A 76 -6.49 12.12 -5.38
N GLY A 77 -6.98 10.91 -5.15
CA GLY A 77 -7.69 10.08 -6.12
C GLY A 77 -6.82 9.15 -6.95
N HIS A 78 -5.56 8.92 -6.56
CA HIS A 78 -4.70 7.91 -7.20
C HIS A 78 -4.85 6.56 -6.49
N GLU A 79 -5.20 5.51 -7.24
CA GLU A 79 -5.40 4.19 -6.66
C GLU A 79 -4.16 3.28 -6.84
N PRO A 80 -3.67 2.61 -5.79
CA PRO A 80 -2.64 1.59 -5.89
C PRO A 80 -3.07 0.44 -6.80
N THR A 81 -2.11 -0.27 -7.39
CA THR A 81 -2.42 -1.50 -8.13
C THR A 81 -2.94 -2.58 -7.21
N SER A 82 -3.82 -3.41 -7.75
CA SER A 82 -4.32 -4.62 -7.10
C SER A 82 -3.99 -5.83 -7.99
N PRO A 83 -3.06 -6.72 -7.56
CA PRO A 83 -2.30 -6.67 -6.32
C PRO A 83 -1.17 -5.61 -6.33
N PRO A 84 -0.70 -5.14 -5.16
CA PRO A 84 0.49 -4.32 -5.06
C PRO A 84 1.77 -5.15 -5.31
N PRO A 85 2.91 -4.52 -5.67
CA PRO A 85 4.19 -5.21 -5.81
C PRO A 85 4.67 -5.82 -4.49
N ALA A 86 4.86 -7.14 -4.47
CA ALA A 86 5.17 -7.91 -3.26
C ALA A 86 6.54 -7.57 -2.65
N GLU A 87 7.46 -7.02 -3.45
CA GLU A 87 8.77 -6.57 -3.01
C GLU A 87 8.74 -5.21 -2.27
N LEU A 88 7.67 -4.44 -2.43
CA LEU A 88 7.52 -3.09 -1.85
C LEU A 88 6.48 -3.03 -0.73
N VAL A 89 5.49 -3.92 -0.76
CA VAL A 89 4.37 -3.92 0.18
C VAL A 89 4.40 -5.20 0.99
N GLU A 90 4.34 -5.05 2.32
CA GLU A 90 4.24 -6.21 3.20
C GLU A 90 2.87 -6.89 3.01
N PRO A 91 2.82 -8.22 3.02
CA PRO A 91 1.55 -8.93 3.04
C PRO A 91 0.65 -8.43 4.19
N PRO A 92 -0.66 -8.31 3.95
CA PRO A 92 -1.60 -7.95 5.02
C PRO A 92 -1.56 -9.03 6.11
N VAL A 93 -1.64 -8.62 7.38
CA VAL A 93 -1.89 -9.59 8.47
C VAL A 93 -3.33 -10.03 8.38
N LEU A 94 -3.56 -11.34 8.41
CA LEU A 94 -4.91 -11.89 8.46
C LEU A 94 -5.45 -11.76 9.89
N VAL A 95 -6.16 -10.66 10.16
CA VAL A 95 -6.79 -10.40 11.46
C VAL A 95 -8.31 -10.44 11.29
N GLY A 96 -8.94 -11.47 11.87
CA GLY A 96 -10.39 -11.56 11.93
C GLY A 96 -10.99 -10.68 13.04
N PRO A 97 -12.32 -10.46 13.03
CA PRO A 97 -13.29 -10.98 12.07
C PRO A 97 -13.15 -10.37 10.67
N PHE A 98 -13.58 -11.12 9.66
CA PHE A 98 -13.54 -10.73 8.26
C PHE A 98 -14.93 -10.38 7.72
N THR A 99 -14.97 -9.38 6.86
CA THR A 99 -16.16 -8.92 6.13
C THR A 99 -15.95 -8.99 4.62
N VAL A 100 -17.05 -9.00 3.86
CA VAL A 100 -17.03 -8.92 2.39
C VAL A 100 -17.35 -7.50 1.98
N GLN A 101 -16.50 -6.92 1.14
CA GLN A 101 -16.71 -5.61 0.52
C GLN A 101 -16.84 -5.79 -1.00
N PRO A 102 -17.94 -5.32 -1.61
CA PRO A 102 -18.08 -5.33 -3.06
C PRO A 102 -17.01 -4.45 -3.72
N ALA A 103 -16.49 -4.92 -4.86
CA ALA A 103 -15.64 -4.14 -5.76
C ALA A 103 -16.19 -4.20 -7.20
N GLU A 104 -15.55 -3.51 -8.14
CA GLU A 104 -15.97 -3.49 -9.53
C GLU A 104 -15.80 -4.85 -10.22
N GLY A 105 -16.61 -5.12 -11.25
CA GLY A 105 -16.45 -6.29 -12.12
C GLY A 105 -16.80 -7.64 -11.47
N GLY A 106 -17.65 -7.66 -10.43
CA GLY A 106 -18.01 -8.90 -9.72
C GLY A 106 -16.89 -9.44 -8.82
N ILE A 107 -15.87 -8.63 -8.59
CA ILE A 107 -14.80 -8.88 -7.64
C ILE A 107 -15.25 -8.44 -6.26
N HIS A 108 -14.89 -9.22 -5.24
CA HIS A 108 -15.24 -8.99 -3.84
C HIS A 108 -13.97 -9.06 -3.00
N GLY A 109 -13.78 -8.06 -2.14
CA GLY A 109 -12.69 -8.01 -1.18
C GLY A 109 -13.08 -8.67 0.13
N ILE A 110 -12.19 -9.48 0.69
CA ILE A 110 -12.26 -9.95 2.08
C ILE A 110 -11.43 -9.00 2.92
N VAL A 111 -12.07 -8.25 3.81
CA VAL A 111 -11.45 -7.20 4.63
C VAL A 111 -11.38 -7.68 6.07
N GLY A 112 -10.20 -7.59 6.69
CA GLY A 112 -9.98 -7.94 8.09
C GLY A 112 -10.49 -6.86 9.06
N ASP A 113 -10.40 -7.13 10.35
CA ASP A 113 -10.84 -6.22 11.42
C ASP A 113 -10.03 -4.92 11.46
N ASN A 114 -8.78 -4.99 10.99
CA ASN A 114 -7.91 -3.83 10.82
C ASN A 114 -8.27 -2.95 9.60
N GLY A 115 -9.30 -3.31 8.83
CA GLY A 115 -9.72 -2.60 7.63
C GLY A 115 -8.84 -2.83 6.40
N ASP A 116 -7.80 -3.69 6.49
CA ASP A 116 -6.96 -4.01 5.34
C ASP A 116 -7.61 -5.11 4.47
N LEU A 117 -7.55 -4.90 3.14
CA LEU A 117 -7.92 -5.92 2.17
C LEU A 117 -6.96 -7.11 2.27
N SER A 118 -7.50 -8.26 2.63
CA SER A 118 -6.74 -9.50 2.86
C SER A 118 -6.74 -10.42 1.65
N ILE A 119 -7.89 -10.60 0.98
CA ILE A 119 -8.05 -11.52 -0.15
C ILE A 119 -9.02 -10.92 -1.18
N THR A 120 -8.75 -11.12 -2.45
CA THR A 120 -9.67 -10.79 -3.55
C THR A 120 -10.31 -12.07 -4.09
N VAL A 121 -11.64 -12.09 -4.21
CA VAL A 121 -12.41 -13.26 -4.63
C VAL A 121 -13.38 -12.87 -5.75
N ILE A 122 -13.49 -13.71 -6.78
CA ILE A 122 -14.47 -13.51 -7.86
C ILE A 122 -15.78 -14.22 -7.49
N GLY A 123 -16.88 -13.46 -7.54
CA GLY A 123 -18.24 -13.95 -7.27
C GLY A 123 -18.63 -13.89 -5.79
N GLU A 124 -19.82 -13.36 -5.53
CA GLU A 124 -20.34 -13.12 -4.18
C GLU A 124 -20.45 -14.42 -3.35
N ALA A 125 -20.99 -15.50 -3.93
CA ALA A 125 -21.12 -16.77 -3.23
C ALA A 125 -19.76 -17.32 -2.76
N ASN A 126 -18.72 -17.22 -3.59
CA ASN A 126 -17.37 -17.63 -3.24
C ASN A 126 -16.80 -16.74 -2.13
N ALA A 127 -17.01 -15.42 -2.22
CA ALA A 127 -16.55 -14.47 -1.21
C ALA A 127 -17.19 -14.77 0.16
N GLN A 128 -18.49 -15.10 0.18
CA GLN A 128 -19.19 -15.49 1.41
C GLN A 128 -18.65 -16.79 2.03
N VAL A 129 -18.32 -17.79 1.20
CA VAL A 129 -17.69 -19.05 1.66
C VAL A 129 -16.30 -18.78 2.25
N VAL A 130 -15.45 -18.03 1.53
CA VAL A 130 -14.09 -17.68 1.99
C VAL A 130 -14.16 -16.90 3.31
N LYS A 131 -15.03 -15.88 3.40
CA LYS A 131 -15.29 -15.12 4.63
C LYS A 131 -15.68 -16.04 5.79
N HIS A 132 -16.57 -17.01 5.55
CA HIS A 132 -17.01 -17.95 6.58
C HIS A 132 -15.85 -18.81 7.09
N VAL A 133 -15.08 -19.42 6.19
CA VAL A 133 -13.93 -20.28 6.54
C VAL A 133 -12.89 -19.52 7.35
N LEU A 134 -12.52 -18.32 6.91
CA LEU A 134 -11.54 -17.48 7.63
C LEU A 134 -12.02 -17.09 9.02
N ASN A 135 -13.30 -16.74 9.16
CA ASN A 135 -13.89 -16.41 10.45
C ASN A 135 -13.95 -17.62 11.39
N VAL A 136 -14.20 -18.83 10.88
CA VAL A 136 -14.13 -20.06 11.68
C VAL A 136 -12.69 -20.30 12.16
N ALA A 137 -11.70 -20.20 11.27
CA ALA A 137 -10.29 -20.38 11.61
C ALA A 137 -9.76 -19.32 12.60
N SER A 138 -10.21 -18.07 12.45
CA SER A 138 -9.86 -16.98 13.37
C SER A 138 -10.46 -17.22 14.76
N LYS A 139 -11.76 -17.54 14.84
CA LYS A 139 -12.43 -17.82 16.12
C LYS A 139 -11.85 -19.02 16.86
N SER A 140 -11.31 -20.00 16.14
CA SER A 140 -10.68 -21.18 16.73
C SER A 140 -9.20 -21.01 17.05
N GLY A 141 -8.61 -19.83 16.81
CA GLY A 141 -7.17 -19.57 16.98
C GLY A 141 -6.26 -20.33 16.00
N HIS A 142 -6.83 -21.05 15.03
CA HIS A 142 -6.04 -21.80 14.04
C HIS A 142 -5.42 -20.88 12.99
N LEU A 143 -6.03 -19.71 12.76
CA LEU A 143 -5.48 -18.75 11.81
C LEU A 143 -4.09 -18.27 12.23
N ASP A 144 -3.90 -17.93 13.51
CA ASP A 144 -2.59 -17.49 14.02
C ASP A 144 -1.53 -18.59 13.89
N GLN A 145 -1.90 -19.85 14.15
CA GLN A 145 -1.02 -21.00 13.98
C GLN A 145 -0.61 -21.21 12.52
N LEU A 146 -1.55 -21.04 11.58
CA LEU A 146 -1.27 -21.15 10.16
C LEU A 146 -0.37 -20.00 9.68
N VAL A 147 -0.65 -18.77 10.11
CA VAL A 147 0.19 -17.62 9.77
C VAL A 147 1.63 -17.82 10.26
N GLN A 148 1.82 -18.26 11.50
CA GLN A 148 3.15 -18.56 12.04
C GLN A 148 3.87 -19.69 11.29
N LYS A 149 3.14 -20.67 10.77
CA LYS A 149 3.71 -21.82 10.04
C LYS A 149 4.24 -21.45 8.66
N TYR A 150 3.66 -20.43 8.02
CA TYR A 150 3.94 -20.05 6.63
C TYR A 150 4.63 -18.69 6.50
N GLN A 151 5.07 -18.10 7.61
CA GLN A 151 5.97 -16.94 7.68
C GLN A 151 7.41 -17.41 7.91
#